data_AF-A0A6L7Y9B7-F1
#
_entry.id   AF-A0A6L7Y9B7-F1
#
_cell.length_a   1.000
_cell.length_b   1.000
_cell.length_c   1.000
_cell.angle_alpha   90.00
_cell.angle_beta   90.00
_cell.angle_gamma   90.00
#
_symmetry.space_group_name_H-M   'P 1'
#
loop_
_entity.id
_entity.type
_entity.pdbx_description
1 polymer ?
#
loop_
_entity_poly.entity_id
_entity_poly.type
_entity_poly.pdbx_seq_one_letter_code
_entity_poly.pdbx_strand_id
1 'polypeptide(L)'
;LGAAGEGDIGEHFPPGDPSTAGIDSRELLTRAVRLVAARGYRVVNVDATVVAERPRLRPHIAAMREALARGLGVEASAVNIKATTNEGLGEIGAGEAIAALAVALLDEGGE
;
A
#
# COMPACT_ATOMS: atom_id res chain seq x y z
N LEU A 1 4.31 1.69 -8.50
CA LEU A 1 4.03 1.23 -9.87
C LEU A 1 3.40 2.36 -10.68
N GLY A 2 2.11 2.68 -10.50
CA GLY A 2 1.44 3.75 -11.28
C GLY A 2 2.17 5.11 -11.30
N ALA A 3 2.63 5.62 -10.15
CA ALA A 3 3.38 6.89 -10.09
C ALA A 3 4.71 6.88 -10.87
N ALA A 4 5.29 5.70 -11.15
CA ALA A 4 6.50 5.52 -11.93
C ALA A 4 6.21 5.09 -13.39
N GLY A 5 4.94 5.03 -13.81
CA GLY A 5 4.56 4.53 -15.13
C GLY A 5 4.75 3.02 -15.33
N GLU A 6 4.83 2.25 -14.24
CA GLU A 6 5.07 0.80 -14.22
C GLU A 6 3.77 -0.03 -14.20
N GLY A 7 2.69 0.46 -14.81
CA GLY A 7 1.41 -0.25 -14.82
C GLY A 7 0.85 -0.53 -13.42
N ASP A 8 0.30 -1.72 -13.22
CA ASP A 8 -0.34 -2.15 -11.97
C ASP A 8 0.18 -3.49 -11.41
N ILE A 9 -0.40 -3.94 -10.28
CA ILE A 9 0.02 -5.16 -9.60
C ILE A 9 -0.21 -6.43 -10.45
N GLY A 10 -1.25 -6.48 -11.28
CA GLY A 10 -1.61 -7.64 -12.08
C GLY A 10 -0.67 -7.84 -13.26
N GLU A 11 -0.07 -6.77 -13.78
CA GLU A 11 0.97 -6.85 -14.81
C GLU A 11 2.27 -7.48 -14.29
N HIS A 12 2.68 -7.15 -13.06
CA HIS A 12 3.93 -7.63 -12.46
C HIS A 12 3.77 -8.91 -11.64
N PHE A 13 2.59 -9.13 -11.07
CA PHE A 13 2.27 -10.24 -10.17
C PHE A 13 0.91 -10.84 -10.55
N PRO A 14 0.82 -11.51 -11.72
CA PRO A 14 -0.46 -11.92 -12.27
C PRO A 14 -1.17 -12.96 -11.38
N PRO A 15 -2.50 -12.90 -11.31
CA PRO A 15 -3.28 -13.85 -10.53
C PRO A 15 -3.07 -15.26 -11.07
N GLY A 16 -2.74 -16.20 -10.17
CA GLY A 16 -2.48 -17.60 -10.52
C GLY A 16 -1.02 -17.94 -10.79
N ASP A 17 -0.10 -16.96 -10.73
CA ASP A 17 1.33 -17.26 -10.72
C ASP A 17 1.70 -18.08 -9.45
N PRO A 18 2.21 -19.31 -9.60
CA PRO A 18 2.63 -20.13 -8.46
C PRO A 18 3.71 -19.45 -7.60
N SER A 19 4.51 -18.54 -8.19
CA SER A 19 5.58 -17.81 -7.49
C SER A 19 5.07 -16.78 -6.48
N THR A 20 3.80 -16.37 -6.62
CA THR A 20 3.14 -15.40 -5.73
C THR A 20 2.02 -16.04 -4.89
N ALA A 21 1.74 -17.33 -5.10
CA ALA A 21 0.75 -18.06 -4.31
C ALA A 21 1.16 -18.12 -2.83
N GLY A 22 0.33 -17.54 -1.95
CA GLY A 22 0.58 -17.51 -0.50
C GLY A 22 1.73 -16.60 -0.05
N ILE A 23 2.24 -15.75 -0.94
CA ILE A 23 3.31 -14.80 -0.60
C ILE A 23 2.83 -13.75 0.40
N ASP A 24 3.70 -13.32 1.30
CA ASP A 24 3.44 -12.14 2.13
C ASP A 24 3.34 -10.91 1.22
N SER A 25 2.24 -10.16 1.28
CA SER A 25 2.05 -8.95 0.48
C SER A 25 3.13 -7.87 0.74
N ARG A 26 3.83 -7.93 1.87
CA ARG A 26 4.99 -7.07 2.15
C ARG A 26 6.17 -7.37 1.23
N GLU A 27 6.38 -8.64 0.87
CA GLU A 27 7.41 -9.02 -0.09
C GLU A 27 7.04 -8.49 -1.48
N LEU A 28 5.77 -8.53 -1.87
CA LEU A 28 5.29 -7.90 -3.10
C LEU A 28 5.52 -6.38 -3.10
N LEU A 29 5.26 -5.71 -1.98
CA LEU A 29 5.54 -4.29 -1.82
C LEU A 29 7.03 -3.98 -2.02
N THR A 30 7.92 -4.74 -1.40
CA THR A 30 9.38 -4.57 -1.58
C THR A 30 9.80 -4.81 -3.03
N ARG A 31 9.23 -5.80 -3.72
CA ARG A 31 9.49 -6.01 -5.16
C ARG A 31 8.99 -4.84 -6.01
N ALA A 32 7.80 -4.31 -5.73
CA ALA A 32 7.26 -3.14 -6.41
C ALA A 32 8.14 -1.90 -6.21
N VAL A 33 8.72 -1.71 -5.02
CA VAL A 33 9.68 -0.62 -4.73
C VAL A 33 10.96 -0.79 -5.56
N ARG A 34 11.46 -2.02 -5.72
CA ARG A 34 12.63 -2.28 -6.59
C ARG A 34 12.35 -1.95 -8.06
N LEU A 35 11.15 -2.25 -8.55
CA LEU A 35 10.73 -1.88 -9.91
C LEU A 35 10.69 -0.36 -10.08
N VAL A 36 10.15 0.36 -9.10
CA VAL A 36 10.16 1.83 -9.05
C VAL A 36 11.60 2.38 -9.03
N ALA A 37 12.48 1.79 -8.22
CA ALA A 37 13.89 2.18 -8.14
C ALA A 37 14.65 1.93 -9.44
N ALA A 38 14.36 0.84 -10.16
CA ALA A 38 14.95 0.55 -11.47
C ALA A 38 14.60 1.61 -12.54
N ARG A 39 13.52 2.38 -12.33
CA ARG A 39 13.15 3.55 -13.15
C ARG A 39 13.81 4.86 -12.71
N GLY A 40 14.69 4.82 -11.71
CA GLY A 40 15.37 6.01 -11.19
C GLY A 40 14.52 6.82 -10.21
N TYR A 41 13.45 6.26 -9.66
CA TYR A 41 12.62 6.93 -8.65
C TYR A 41 12.85 6.37 -7.25
N ARG A 42 12.64 7.19 -6.22
CA ARG A 42 12.51 6.74 -4.83
C ARG A 42 11.18 7.18 -4.24
N VAL A 43 10.71 6.44 -3.23
CA VAL A 43 9.51 6.80 -2.48
C VAL A 43 9.84 7.92 -1.51
N VAL A 44 9.09 9.03 -1.58
CA VAL A 44 9.22 10.16 -0.64
C VAL A 44 8.30 9.96 0.55
N ASN A 45 7.00 9.77 0.29
CA ASN A 45 6.00 9.54 1.32
C ASN A 45 4.78 8.79 0.75
N VAL A 46 4.01 8.19 1.66
CA VAL A 46 2.73 7.53 1.34
C VAL A 46 1.66 7.99 2.32
N ASP A 47 0.49 8.35 1.79
CA ASP A 47 -0.72 8.58 2.56
C ASP A 47 -1.79 7.57 2.13
N ALA A 48 -2.29 6.79 3.08
CA ALA A 48 -3.31 5.77 2.84
C ALA A 48 -4.58 6.05 3.65
N THR A 49 -5.71 5.59 3.13
CA THR A 49 -7.00 5.57 3.82
C THR A 49 -7.60 4.19 3.71
N VAL A 50 -7.93 3.59 4.85
CA VAL A 50 -8.70 2.35 4.91
C VAL A 50 -10.15 2.70 5.25
N VAL A 51 -11.08 2.26 4.40
CA VAL A 51 -12.52 2.41 4.61
C VAL A 51 -13.05 1.07 5.08
N ALA A 52 -13.46 1.00 6.34
CA ALA A 52 -13.94 -0.22 6.98
C ALA A 52 -14.94 0.11 8.08
N GLU A 53 -16.11 -0.53 8.07
CA GLU A 53 -17.08 -0.42 9.17
C GLU A 53 -16.57 -1.11 10.45
N ARG A 54 -15.93 -2.27 10.25
CA ARG A 54 -15.33 -3.10 11.31
C ARG A 54 -14.19 -3.94 10.73
N PRO A 55 -13.18 -4.32 11.53
CA PRO A 55 -12.95 -3.95 12.92
C PRO A 55 -12.40 -2.53 13.09
N ARG A 56 -12.32 -2.05 14.34
CA ARG A 56 -11.65 -0.78 14.66
C ARG A 56 -10.15 -0.87 14.37
N LEU A 57 -9.65 -0.10 13.42
CA LEU A 57 -8.25 -0.18 13.00
C LEU A 57 -7.28 0.64 13.86
N ARG A 58 -7.78 1.63 14.64
CA ARG A 58 -6.94 2.54 15.46
C ARG A 58 -5.84 1.84 16.28
N PRO A 59 -6.09 0.71 16.98
CA PRO A 59 -5.05 0.00 17.73
C PRO A 59 -3.92 -0.56 16.86
N HIS A 60 -4.16 -0.75 15.56
CA HIS A 60 -3.23 -1.38 14.62
C HIS A 60 -2.48 -0.38 13.73
N ILE A 61 -2.95 0.87 13.65
CA ILE A 61 -2.40 1.88 12.73
C ILE A 61 -0.90 2.09 12.91
N ALA A 62 -0.40 2.15 14.15
CA ALA A 62 1.03 2.32 14.41
C ALA A 62 1.85 1.16 13.80
N ALA A 63 1.44 -0.07 14.05
CA ALA A 63 2.11 -1.25 13.51
C ALA A 63 2.01 -1.34 11.98
N MET A 64 0.89 -0.90 11.39
CA MET A 64 0.72 -0.83 9.93
C MET A 64 1.66 0.20 9.30
N ARG A 65 1.79 1.40 9.90
CA ARG A 65 2.72 2.44 9.43
C ARG A 65 4.15 1.93 9.41
N GLU A 66 4.57 1.30 10.51
CA GLU A 66 5.90 0.70 10.64
C GLU A 66 6.15 -0.40 9.59
N ALA A 67 5.18 -1.28 9.36
CA ALA A 67 5.30 -2.35 8.38
C ALA A 67 5.40 -1.80 6.93
N LEU A 68 4.59 -0.80 6.59
CA LEU A 68 4.66 -0.14 5.28
C LEU A 68 5.98 0.61 5.10
N ALA A 69 6.41 1.37 6.11
CA ALA A 69 7.66 2.13 6.08
C ALA A 69 8.86 1.22 5.76
N ARG A 70 8.97 0.07 6.44
CA ARG A 70 10.00 -0.94 6.15
C ARG A 70 9.93 -1.48 4.72
N GLY A 71 8.73 -1.79 4.23
CA GLY A 71 8.55 -2.30 2.86
C GLY A 71 8.87 -1.26 1.78
N LEU A 72 8.58 0.01 2.07
CA LEU A 72 8.82 1.17 1.21
C LEU A 72 10.26 1.69 1.25
N GLY A 73 11.03 1.33 2.29
CA GLY A 73 12.39 1.84 2.49
C GLY A 73 12.44 3.30 2.95
N VAL A 74 11.43 3.75 3.73
CA VAL A 74 11.32 5.12 4.24
C VAL A 74 11.13 5.12 5.76
N GLU A 75 11.29 6.28 6.38
CA GLU A 75 10.99 6.49 7.79
C GLU A 75 9.47 6.40 8.06
N ALA A 76 9.08 5.92 9.25
CA ALA A 76 7.67 5.81 9.63
C ALA A 76 6.93 7.16 9.65
N SER A 77 7.67 8.27 9.82
CA SER A 77 7.16 9.64 9.70
C SER A 77 6.70 10.00 8.29
N ALA A 78 7.22 9.33 7.26
CA ALA A 78 6.84 9.51 5.86
C ALA A 78 5.63 8.65 5.44
N VAL A 79 5.07 7.86 6.36
CA VAL A 79 3.87 7.04 6.12
C VAL A 79 2.75 7.52 7.01
N ASN A 80 1.61 7.85 6.41
CA ASN A 80 0.38 8.15 7.12
C ASN A 80 -0.72 7.14 6.74
N ILE A 81 -1.51 6.71 7.73
CA ILE A 81 -2.67 5.84 7.51
C ILE A 81 -3.86 6.43 8.26
N LYS A 82 -4.92 6.69 7.51
CA LYS A 82 -6.22 7.11 8.01
C LYS A 82 -7.17 5.93 7.98
N ALA A 83 -8.13 5.91 8.90
CA ALA A 83 -9.21 4.95 8.89
C ALA A 83 -10.52 5.70 9.06
N THR A 84 -11.51 5.34 8.24
CA THR A 84 -12.87 5.89 8.33
C THR A 84 -13.87 4.76 8.12
N THR A 85 -15.10 4.95 8.61
CA THR A 85 -16.22 4.06 8.27
C THR A 85 -16.85 4.51 6.96
N ASN A 86 -17.78 3.71 6.42
CA ASN A 86 -18.63 4.12 5.31
C ASN A 86 -20.04 4.52 5.79
N GLU A 87 -20.18 4.82 7.09
CA GLU A 87 -21.40 5.29 7.74
C GLU A 87 -22.62 4.39 7.44
N GLY A 88 -22.43 3.08 7.43
CA GLY A 88 -23.49 2.11 7.15
C GLY A 88 -23.95 2.04 5.68
N LEU A 89 -23.29 2.73 4.75
CA LEU A 89 -23.66 2.74 3.33
C LEU A 89 -22.95 1.62 2.54
N GLY A 90 -23.71 0.91 1.70
CA GLY A 90 -23.19 -0.12 0.79
C GLY A 90 -22.54 -1.33 1.48
N GLU A 91 -21.82 -2.14 0.71
CA GLU A 91 -21.18 -3.39 1.16
C GLU A 91 -20.12 -3.13 2.26
N ILE A 92 -19.38 -2.02 2.16
CA ILE A 92 -18.42 -1.62 3.20
C ILE A 92 -19.16 -1.27 4.49
N GLY A 93 -20.25 -0.49 4.41
CA GLY A 93 -21.07 -0.12 5.56
C GLY A 93 -21.85 -1.29 6.18
N ALA A 94 -22.18 -2.32 5.39
CA ALA A 94 -22.69 -3.60 5.87
C ALA A 94 -21.60 -4.44 6.57
N GLY A 95 -20.32 -4.06 6.44
CA GLY A 95 -19.17 -4.78 6.98
C GLY A 95 -18.85 -6.06 6.23
N GLU A 96 -19.20 -6.12 4.94
CA GLU A 96 -18.93 -7.23 4.01
C GLU A 96 -17.65 -7.00 3.20
N ALA A 97 -17.21 -5.75 3.10
CA ALA A 97 -16.02 -5.34 2.36
C ALA A 97 -15.16 -4.34 3.15
N ILE A 98 -13.87 -4.28 2.77
CA ILE A 98 -12.92 -3.24 3.19
C ILE A 98 -12.28 -2.69 1.92
N ALA A 99 -12.16 -1.37 1.83
CA ALA A 99 -11.44 -0.71 0.75
C ALA A 99 -10.18 0.00 1.28
N ALA A 100 -9.17 0.13 0.43
CA ALA A 100 -7.97 0.90 0.71
C ALA A 100 -7.66 1.82 -0.48
N LEU A 101 -7.37 3.07 -0.18
CA LEU A 101 -6.87 4.05 -1.14
C LEU A 101 -5.49 4.50 -0.68
N ALA A 102 -4.57 4.67 -1.62
CA ALA A 102 -3.22 5.12 -1.33
C ALA A 102 -2.73 6.12 -2.38
N VAL A 103 -2.04 7.15 -1.90
CA VAL A 103 -1.33 8.12 -2.72
C VAL A 103 0.14 8.06 -2.32
N ALA A 104 1.02 7.92 -3.30
CA ALA A 104 2.45 7.89 -3.11
C ALA A 104 3.10 9.03 -3.89
N LEU A 105 3.99 9.77 -3.22
CA LEU A 105 4.88 10.72 -3.87
C LEU A 105 6.19 10.03 -4.16
N LEU A 106 6.64 10.15 -5.41
CA LEU A 106 7.96 9.75 -5.85
C LEU A 106 8.75 10.99 -6.24
N ASP A 107 10.06 10.90 -6.14
CA ASP A 107 10.97 11.84 -6.78
C ASP A 107 12.09 11.08 -7.48
N GLU A 108 12.77 11.77 -8.40
CA GLU A 108 13.96 11.23 -9.07
C GLU A 108 15.03 11.01 -8.01
N GLY A 109 15.49 9.77 -7.87
CA GLY A 109 16.62 9.41 -7.02
C GLY A 109 17.83 10.19 -7.49
N GLY A 110 18.20 11.25 -6.77
CA GLY A 110 19.37 12.05 -7.11
C GLY A 110 20.63 11.19 -7.13
N GLU A 111 21.54 11.52 -8.06
CA GLU A 111 22.90 10.96 -8.14
C GLU A 111 23.67 11.07 -6.81
#